data_AF-A0AAX6RXT9-F1
#
_entry.id   AF-A0AAX6RXT9-F1
#
_cell.length_a   1.000
_cell.length_b   1.000
_cell.length_c   1.000
_cell.angle_alpha   90.00
_cell.angle_beta   90.00
_cell.angle_gamma   90.00
#
_symmetry.space_group_name_H-M   'P 1'
#
loop_
_entity.id
_entity.type
_entity.pdbx_description
1 polymer ?
#
loop_
_entity_poly.entity_id
_entity_poly.type
_entity_poly.pdbx_seq_one_letter_code
_entity_poly.pdbx_strand_id
1 'polypeptide(L)'
;MTTPAGSGAGFGWVSWWGLSPALDLQAEGESPGRSSASAPPGSSAGRRRQGELWRPSPARVVSSGPAAQADADADGDAARATPELNVLLLGSVDGRHLLRTLARAARWPRRRLNFYLLEHNLEAVARHMLIFSLALEDPEKMGLQEQSEAFLEVWGNALLRAPVAAFVREQASRLALLVPEPDRLERELPWLSLRALKFRERDELEAVLRFWSCEERGPQAFPMGRLWDARVRHYLGSRYDARCGVSDWDLRMKLHDRGAQVIHTQEFRRWRDTGVAFELRDSSAYHEPNRTLASGRLLTHCGERVAARGYWGDIATGPFVAFGIEADDQSLLQTRNGQPTKTAGEITQHNVMEVLRELAAWGRPRDTQGDREKQPEPEGSPEQETSVSGRNPEADVRRTGSLER
;
A
#
# COMPACT_ATOMS: atom_id res chain seq x y z
N MET A 1 -4.27 19.64 10.47
CA MET A 1 -4.62 18.80 9.31
C MET A 1 -5.66 19.52 8.48
N THR A 2 -5.25 20.24 7.44
CA THR A 2 -6.17 20.78 6.42
C THR A 2 -6.10 19.85 5.23
N THR A 3 -7.19 19.14 4.99
CA THR A 3 -7.26 18.12 3.97
C THR A 3 -7.27 18.72 2.54
N PRO A 4 -6.72 18.01 1.54
CA PRO A 4 -6.76 18.40 0.13
C PRO A 4 -8.19 18.62 -0.41
N ALA A 5 -9.20 17.85 0.02
CA ALA A 5 -10.58 18.14 -0.37
C ALA A 5 -11.17 19.20 0.57
N GLY A 6 -11.43 20.40 0.05
CA GLY A 6 -11.88 21.62 0.74
C GLY A 6 -13.21 21.57 1.53
N SER A 7 -13.67 20.38 1.92
CA SER A 7 -14.53 20.20 3.08
C SER A 7 -14.15 18.84 3.68
N GLY A 8 -13.68 18.81 4.92
CA GLY A 8 -13.25 17.56 5.60
C GLY A 8 -14.31 16.45 5.66
N ALA A 9 -15.55 16.72 5.19
CA ALA A 9 -16.65 15.78 5.10
C ALA A 9 -16.43 14.64 4.07
N GLY A 10 -15.55 14.80 3.08
CA GLY A 10 -15.31 13.78 2.03
C GLY A 10 -14.47 12.58 2.49
N PHE A 11 -13.48 12.84 3.35
CA PHE A 11 -12.64 11.81 3.98
C PHE A 11 -13.40 10.97 4.99
N GLY A 12 -14.54 11.49 5.47
CA GLY A 12 -15.29 10.86 6.53
C GLY A 12 -14.60 11.00 7.88
N TRP A 13 -15.03 10.16 8.81
CA TRP A 13 -14.55 10.17 10.18
C TRP A 13 -13.36 9.23 10.35
N VAL A 14 -13.18 8.31 9.41
CA VAL A 14 -12.10 7.35 9.40
C VAL A 14 -11.34 7.49 8.09
N SER A 15 -10.06 7.84 8.17
CA SER A 15 -9.17 7.69 7.04
C SER A 15 -8.77 6.22 6.99
N TRP A 16 -8.88 5.56 5.83
CA TRP A 16 -8.38 4.18 5.62
C TRP A 16 -7.11 4.14 4.79
N TRP A 17 -6.85 5.22 4.07
CA TRP A 17 -5.67 5.43 3.25
C TRP A 17 -5.10 6.79 3.61
N GLY A 18 -3.79 6.90 3.62
CA GLY A 18 -3.13 8.20 3.68
C GLY A 18 -3.00 8.83 2.29
N LEU A 19 -2.60 10.10 2.30
CA LEU A 19 -2.73 11.01 1.16
C LEU A 19 -1.38 11.31 0.49
N SER A 20 -0.39 10.48 0.76
CA SER A 20 0.95 10.60 0.24
C SER A 20 1.48 9.23 -0.17
N PRO A 21 2.52 9.21 -1.00
CA PRO A 21 3.30 8.01 -1.24
C PRO A 21 3.89 7.42 0.05
N ALA A 22 4.28 6.15 -0.03
CA ALA A 22 4.96 5.47 1.06
C ALA A 22 6.44 5.90 1.17
N LEU A 23 6.80 6.49 2.29
CA LEU A 23 8.19 6.78 2.69
C LEU A 23 8.96 5.51 3.06
N ASP A 24 10.24 5.48 2.71
CA ASP A 24 11.24 4.58 3.27
C ASP A 24 11.89 5.26 4.49
N LEU A 25 11.50 4.81 5.68
CA LEU A 25 11.88 5.47 6.94
C LEU A 25 13.37 5.29 7.28
N GLN A 26 14.05 4.33 6.66
CA GLN A 26 15.50 4.19 6.81
C GLN A 26 16.26 5.25 6.00
N ALA A 27 15.77 5.58 4.81
CA ALA A 27 16.34 6.65 3.98
C ALA A 27 16.29 8.02 4.68
N GLU A 28 15.16 8.30 5.33
CA GLU A 28 14.96 9.56 6.08
C GLU A 28 15.85 9.64 7.33
N GLY A 29 16.15 8.50 7.96
CA GLY A 29 17.00 8.44 9.15
C GLY A 29 18.51 8.61 8.87
N GLU A 30 18.96 8.29 7.64
CA GLU A 30 20.37 8.45 7.25
C GLU A 30 20.69 9.81 6.63
N SER A 31 19.69 10.63 6.31
CA SER A 31 19.93 12.00 5.83
C SER A 31 20.60 12.82 6.94
N PRO A 32 21.90 13.17 6.83
CA PRO A 32 22.51 14.06 7.80
C PRO A 32 21.77 15.38 7.72
N GLY A 33 21.38 15.92 8.87
CA GLY A 33 20.47 17.06 8.97
C GLY A 33 20.76 18.11 7.90
N ARG A 34 19.70 18.59 7.24
CA ARG A 34 19.74 19.88 6.57
C ARG A 34 20.19 20.91 7.60
N SER A 35 21.50 21.12 7.68
CA SER A 35 22.12 22.21 8.40
C SER A 35 21.48 23.47 7.83
N SER A 36 20.81 24.20 8.72
CA SER A 36 20.32 25.53 8.42
C SER A 36 21.52 26.36 7.96
N ALA A 37 21.64 26.56 6.65
CA ALA A 37 22.58 27.50 6.09
C ALA A 37 22.27 28.87 6.72
N SER A 38 23.22 29.36 7.50
CA SER A 38 23.23 30.68 8.10
C SER A 38 22.99 31.75 7.04
N ALA A 39 21.93 32.55 7.19
CA ALA A 39 21.81 33.81 6.48
C ALA A 39 22.82 34.83 7.05
N PRO A 40 23.48 35.65 6.22
CA PRO A 40 24.39 36.68 6.70
C PRO A 40 23.61 37.88 7.29
N PRO A 41 24.18 38.64 8.25
CA PRO A 41 23.47 39.74 8.87
C PRO A 41 23.64 41.06 8.11
N GLY A 42 22.53 41.79 7.96
CA GLY A 42 22.53 43.26 7.91
C GLY A 42 22.19 43.92 6.56
N SER A 43 20.97 44.43 6.40
CA SER A 43 20.70 45.88 6.36
C SER A 43 19.20 46.17 6.27
N SER A 44 18.84 47.34 6.73
CA SER A 44 17.54 47.75 7.27
C SER A 44 16.49 48.23 6.25
N ALA A 45 15.24 48.11 6.69
CA ALA A 45 14.10 49.01 6.47
C ALA A 45 13.26 48.89 5.18
N GLY A 46 12.01 48.41 5.38
CA GLY A 46 10.82 49.14 4.93
C GLY A 46 10.01 48.57 3.76
N ARG A 47 9.03 47.69 4.04
CA ARG A 47 7.60 47.83 3.69
C ARG A 47 6.87 46.50 3.82
N ARG A 48 5.77 46.53 4.58
CA ARG A 48 4.77 45.45 4.64
C ARG A 48 4.08 45.28 3.28
N ARG A 49 4.08 44.05 2.76
CA ARG A 49 3.02 43.51 1.91
C ARG A 49 2.73 42.08 2.39
N GLN A 50 1.46 41.79 2.67
CA GLN A 50 0.98 40.46 3.01
C GLN A 50 0.90 39.61 1.73
N GLY A 51 1.52 38.44 1.74
CA GLY A 51 1.42 37.46 0.65
C GLY A 51 2.64 36.55 0.50
N GLU A 52 2.88 35.63 1.44
CA GLU A 52 3.78 34.47 1.30
C GLU A 52 3.20 33.32 2.13
N LEU A 53 2.51 32.35 1.51
CA LEU A 53 3.01 31.07 1.01
C LEU A 53 3.72 30.23 2.09
N TRP A 54 2.88 29.45 2.79
CA TRP A 54 3.28 28.44 3.77
C TRP A 54 4.15 27.35 3.13
N ARG A 55 5.39 27.22 3.60
CA ARG A 55 6.23 26.03 3.37
C ARG A 55 5.96 25.03 4.50
N PRO A 56 5.72 23.73 4.22
CA PRO A 56 5.50 22.76 5.28
C PRO A 56 6.80 22.49 6.03
N SER A 57 6.74 22.61 7.36
CA SER A 57 7.81 22.17 8.26
C SER A 57 7.98 20.64 8.18
N PRO A 58 9.21 20.12 8.08
CA PRO A 58 9.44 18.68 8.10
C PRO A 58 9.14 18.10 9.49
N ALA A 59 8.70 16.85 9.51
CA ALA A 59 8.55 16.07 10.74
C ALA A 59 9.88 16.03 11.49
N ARG A 60 9.85 16.42 12.77
CA ARG A 60 11.04 16.46 13.63
C ARG A 60 11.29 15.05 14.15
N VAL A 61 12.21 14.31 13.53
CA VAL A 61 12.79 13.10 14.12
C VAL A 61 13.70 13.58 15.26
N VAL A 62 13.39 13.20 16.50
CA VAL A 62 14.26 13.45 17.65
C VAL A 62 15.23 12.28 17.73
N SER A 63 16.41 12.41 17.12
CA SER A 63 17.53 11.51 17.37
C SER A 63 18.28 11.97 18.62
N SER A 64 18.18 11.22 19.72
CA SER A 64 19.04 11.40 20.89
C SER A 64 20.11 10.31 20.90
N GLY A 65 21.35 10.69 20.60
CA GLY A 65 22.55 9.85 20.76
C GLY A 65 23.80 10.69 20.51
N PRO A 66 24.87 10.57 21.33
CA PRO A 66 26.01 11.46 21.23
C PRO A 66 26.85 11.13 19.99
N ALA A 67 27.33 12.17 19.31
CA ALA A 67 28.31 12.03 18.25
C ALA A 67 29.66 11.63 18.86
N ALA A 68 30.08 10.38 18.66
CA ALA A 68 31.43 9.95 18.94
C ALA A 68 32.29 10.15 17.68
N GLN A 69 33.26 11.05 17.78
CA GLN A 69 34.31 11.26 16.78
C GLN A 69 35.14 9.98 16.63
N ALA A 70 35.48 9.69 15.37
CA ALA A 70 36.31 8.56 14.98
C ALA A 70 37.77 8.85 15.33
N ASP A 71 38.33 8.06 16.24
CA ASP A 71 39.76 7.78 16.28
C ASP A 71 39.97 6.31 15.94
N ALA A 72 40.91 6.09 15.02
CA ALA A 72 41.28 4.79 14.50
C ALA A 72 42.19 4.03 15.49
N ASP A 73 42.14 2.71 15.34
CA ASP A 73 43.07 1.70 15.85
C ASP A 73 42.95 1.27 17.34
N ALA A 74 42.26 0.15 17.57
CA ALA A 74 42.84 -1.06 18.17
C ALA A 74 41.77 -2.14 18.46
N ASP A 75 42.11 -3.34 18.01
CA ASP A 75 41.68 -4.71 18.32
C ASP A 75 40.71 -5.01 19.49
N GLY A 76 39.88 -6.06 19.31
CA GLY A 76 39.25 -6.81 20.41
C GLY A 76 37.72 -6.92 20.44
N ASP A 77 37.18 -7.88 19.69
CA ASP A 77 36.04 -8.76 20.06
C ASP A 77 34.89 -8.20 20.94
N ALA A 78 34.30 -7.08 20.56
CA ALA A 78 32.92 -6.77 20.92
C ALA A 78 32.04 -7.15 19.73
N ALA A 79 31.27 -8.24 19.85
CA ALA A 79 30.19 -8.56 18.93
C ALA A 79 29.38 -7.29 18.66
N ARG A 80 29.57 -6.66 17.49
CA ARG A 80 28.91 -5.40 17.15
C ARG A 80 27.42 -5.62 17.23
N ALA A 81 26.80 -5.16 18.32
CA ALA A 81 25.36 -5.21 18.50
C ALA A 81 24.72 -4.63 17.23
N THR A 82 23.81 -5.39 16.61
CA THR A 82 23.16 -4.93 15.37
C THR A 82 22.47 -3.60 15.69
N PRO A 83 22.80 -2.51 15.00
CA PRO A 83 22.27 -1.19 15.35
C PRO A 83 20.74 -1.18 15.31
N GLU A 84 20.12 -0.54 16.30
CA GLU A 84 18.66 -0.47 16.42
C GLU A 84 18.14 0.84 15.82
N LEU A 85 17.03 0.78 15.08
CA LEU A 85 16.26 1.92 14.62
C LEU A 85 14.86 1.86 15.21
N ASN A 86 14.55 2.82 16.07
CA ASN A 86 13.24 2.96 16.71
C ASN A 86 12.44 4.03 15.98
N VAL A 87 11.27 3.67 15.44
CA VAL A 87 10.41 4.60 14.70
C VAL A 87 9.04 4.67 15.37
N LEU A 88 8.63 5.87 15.77
CA LEU A 88 7.28 6.14 16.27
C LEU A 88 6.43 6.74 15.15
N LEU A 89 5.32 6.08 14.84
CA LEU A 89 4.35 6.50 13.84
C LEU A 89 3.05 6.91 14.53
N LEU A 90 2.64 8.16 14.27
CA LEU A 90 1.44 8.76 14.84
C LEU A 90 0.38 8.86 13.75
N GLY A 91 -0.71 8.09 13.85
CA GLY A 91 -1.78 8.11 12.86
C GLY A 91 -1.31 7.72 11.46
N SER A 92 -0.48 6.67 11.34
CA SER A 92 -0.06 6.14 10.04
C SER A 92 -1.21 5.49 9.27
N VAL A 93 -2.32 5.14 9.94
CA VAL A 93 -3.62 4.70 9.41
C VAL A 93 -3.62 3.42 8.58
N ASP A 94 -2.69 3.24 7.65
CA ASP A 94 -2.75 2.25 6.58
C ASP A 94 -1.48 1.39 6.46
N GLY A 95 -0.43 1.66 7.24
CA GLY A 95 0.75 0.78 7.35
C GLY A 95 1.68 0.78 6.14
N ARG A 96 1.41 1.57 5.09
CA ARG A 96 2.24 1.55 3.84
C ARG A 96 3.70 1.91 4.08
N HIS A 97 3.96 2.80 5.05
CA HIS A 97 5.31 3.25 5.38
C HIS A 97 6.15 2.10 5.96
N LEU A 98 5.54 1.26 6.80
CA LEU A 98 6.18 0.06 7.32
C LEU A 98 6.45 -0.92 6.19
N LEU A 99 5.45 -1.21 5.34
CA LEU A 99 5.63 -2.12 4.19
C LEU A 99 6.76 -1.67 3.26
N ARG A 100 6.81 -0.38 2.92
CA ARG A 100 7.86 0.19 2.06
C ARG A 100 9.23 0.12 2.71
N THR A 101 9.32 0.44 3.99
CA THR A 101 10.58 0.40 4.75
C THR A 101 11.09 -1.03 4.90
N LEU A 102 10.19 -1.98 5.15
CA LEU A 102 10.50 -3.40 5.24
C LEU A 102 10.93 -3.94 3.88
N ALA A 103 10.15 -3.78 2.81
CA ALA A 103 10.56 -4.24 1.48
C ALA A 103 11.99 -3.78 1.11
N ARG A 104 12.30 -2.52 1.40
CA ARG A 104 13.60 -1.91 1.10
C ARG A 104 14.70 -2.15 2.12
N ALA A 105 14.48 -2.83 3.25
CA ALA A 105 15.53 -2.90 4.27
C ALA A 105 16.79 -3.64 3.80
N ALA A 106 16.70 -4.48 2.77
CA ALA A 106 17.87 -5.09 2.16
C ALA A 106 18.81 -4.09 1.47
N ARG A 107 18.32 -2.89 1.12
CA ARG A 107 19.09 -1.80 0.52
C ARG A 107 19.95 -1.03 1.52
N TRP A 108 19.69 -1.22 2.82
CA TRP A 108 20.34 -0.51 3.92
C TRP A 108 21.24 -1.46 4.75
N PRO A 109 22.21 -0.92 5.52
CA PRO A 109 22.97 -1.71 6.48
C PRO A 109 22.06 -2.46 7.44
N ARG A 110 22.43 -3.70 7.81
CA ARG A 110 21.58 -4.55 8.65
C ARG A 110 21.33 -3.88 10.01
N ARG A 111 20.05 -3.64 10.31
CA ARG A 111 19.56 -2.98 11.53
C ARG A 111 18.40 -3.76 12.13
N ARG A 112 18.20 -3.64 13.44
CA ARG A 112 16.97 -4.09 14.11
C ARG A 112 15.95 -2.96 14.04
N LEU A 113 14.83 -3.20 13.35
CA LEU A 113 13.77 -2.20 13.17
C LEU A 113 12.68 -2.42 14.22
N ASN A 114 12.42 -1.40 15.05
CA ASN A 114 11.34 -1.40 16.02
C ASN A 114 10.34 -0.30 15.64
N PHE A 115 9.14 -0.70 15.22
CA PHE A 115 8.05 0.23 14.90
C PHE A 115 7.08 0.33 16.08
N TYR A 116 6.87 1.55 16.57
CA TYR A 116 5.86 1.88 17.57
C TYR A 116 4.74 2.63 16.86
N LEU A 117 3.53 2.07 16.92
CA LEU A 117 2.39 2.64 16.24
C LEU A 117 1.38 3.18 17.27
N LEU A 118 1.13 4.48 17.23
CA LEU A 118 0.09 5.12 18.03
C LEU A 118 -1.12 5.43 17.13
N GLU A 119 -2.15 4.60 17.25
CA GLU A 119 -3.43 4.78 16.56
C GLU A 119 -4.56 5.01 17.55
N HIS A 120 -5.48 5.91 17.19
CA HIS A 120 -6.70 6.12 17.97
C HIS A 120 -7.80 5.11 17.61
N ASN A 121 -7.84 4.65 16.37
CA ASN A 121 -8.85 3.72 15.90
C ASN A 121 -8.34 2.27 15.95
N LEU A 122 -8.95 1.44 16.81
CA LEU A 122 -8.63 0.01 16.91
C LEU A 122 -8.99 -0.77 15.64
N GLU A 123 -9.94 -0.30 14.83
CA GLU A 123 -10.24 -0.92 13.54
C GLU A 123 -9.08 -0.73 12.56
N ALA A 124 -8.36 0.39 12.63
CA ALA A 124 -7.14 0.61 11.84
C ALA A 124 -6.01 -0.32 12.33
N VAL A 125 -5.86 -0.50 13.65
CA VAL A 125 -4.90 -1.46 14.22
C VAL A 125 -5.20 -2.89 13.77
N ALA A 126 -6.46 -3.33 13.87
CA ALA A 126 -6.90 -4.64 13.37
C ALA A 126 -6.57 -4.81 11.89
N ARG A 127 -6.74 -3.74 11.12
CA ARG A 127 -6.49 -3.73 9.67
C ARG A 127 -5.00 -3.83 9.37
N HIS A 128 -4.13 -3.17 10.13
CA HIS A 128 -2.69 -3.39 10.04
C HIS A 128 -2.33 -4.83 10.32
N MET A 129 -2.84 -5.42 11.41
CA MET A 129 -2.59 -6.82 11.74
C MET A 129 -2.96 -7.75 10.58
N LEU A 130 -4.15 -7.56 9.98
CA LEU A 130 -4.59 -8.34 8.83
C LEU A 130 -3.71 -8.13 7.59
N ILE A 131 -3.39 -6.87 7.25
CA ILE A 131 -2.56 -6.54 6.09
C ILE A 131 -1.16 -7.13 6.24
N PHE A 132 -0.56 -7.07 7.43
CA PHE A 132 0.75 -7.67 7.69
C PHE A 132 0.70 -9.19 7.69
N SER A 133 -0.35 -9.81 8.25
CA SER A 133 -0.55 -11.26 8.12
C SER A 133 -0.66 -11.69 6.67
N LEU A 134 -1.32 -10.91 5.81
CA LEU A 134 -1.38 -11.17 4.38
C LEU A 134 -0.03 -10.95 3.70
N ALA A 135 0.65 -9.84 3.99
CA ALA A 135 1.92 -9.48 3.34
C ALA A 135 3.09 -10.41 3.74
N LEU A 136 3.02 -11.01 4.93
CA LEU A 136 4.01 -11.95 5.46
C LEU A 136 3.53 -13.42 5.39
N GLU A 137 2.46 -13.69 4.64
CA GLU A 137 1.98 -15.05 4.42
C GLU A 137 3.03 -15.88 3.67
N ASP A 138 3.03 -17.18 3.94
CA ASP A 138 3.95 -18.12 3.31
C ASP A 138 3.75 -18.16 1.78
N PRO A 139 4.80 -17.88 0.97
CA PRO A 139 4.73 -17.98 -0.48
C PRO A 139 4.32 -19.36 -1.00
N GLU A 140 4.47 -20.42 -0.20
CA GLU A 140 4.01 -21.78 -0.55
C GLU A 140 2.49 -21.93 -0.45
N LYS A 141 1.83 -21.14 0.41
CA LYS A 141 0.37 -21.19 0.60
C LYS A 141 -0.37 -20.27 -0.37
N MET A 142 0.20 -19.11 -0.66
CA MET A 142 -0.41 -18.10 -1.52
C MET A 142 0.63 -17.54 -2.48
N GLY A 143 0.42 -17.75 -3.78
CA GLY A 143 1.34 -17.26 -4.80
C GLY A 143 1.37 -15.73 -4.85
N LEU A 144 2.51 -15.15 -5.25
CA LEU A 144 2.74 -13.70 -5.27
C LEU A 144 1.63 -12.91 -6.01
N GLN A 145 1.16 -13.44 -7.14
CA GLN A 145 0.07 -12.82 -7.92
C GLN A 145 -1.23 -12.80 -7.11
N GLU A 146 -1.64 -13.94 -6.56
CA GLU A 146 -2.86 -14.06 -5.74
C GLU A 146 -2.77 -13.17 -4.50
N GLN A 147 -1.62 -13.15 -3.83
CA GLN A 147 -1.34 -12.31 -2.67
C GLN A 147 -1.47 -10.83 -3.01
N SER A 148 -0.93 -10.40 -4.15
CA SER A 148 -1.03 -9.00 -4.61
C SER A 148 -2.49 -8.60 -4.89
N GLU A 149 -3.27 -9.49 -5.52
CA GLU A 149 -4.68 -9.23 -5.81
C GLU A 149 -5.52 -9.19 -4.52
N ALA A 150 -5.32 -10.14 -3.62
CA ALA A 150 -5.95 -10.16 -2.31
C ALA A 150 -5.61 -8.90 -1.50
N PHE A 151 -4.35 -8.45 -1.55
CA PHE A 151 -3.92 -7.22 -0.90
C PHE A 151 -4.70 -6.03 -1.42
N LEU A 152 -4.78 -5.85 -2.75
CA LEU A 152 -5.50 -4.74 -3.37
C LEU A 152 -6.98 -4.74 -3.03
N GLU A 153 -7.61 -5.91 -3.01
CA GLU A 153 -9.02 -6.05 -2.64
C GLU A 153 -9.27 -5.66 -1.20
N VAL A 154 -8.51 -6.24 -0.26
CA VAL A 154 -8.60 -5.87 1.17
C VAL A 154 -8.29 -4.40 1.36
N TRP A 155 -7.30 -3.87 0.63
CA TRP A 155 -6.82 -2.49 0.70
C TRP A 155 -7.87 -1.47 0.27
N GLY A 156 -8.45 -1.62 -0.92
CA GLY A 156 -9.18 -0.54 -1.59
C GLY A 156 -10.64 -0.81 -1.91
N ASN A 157 -11.09 -2.07 -1.87
CA ASN A 157 -12.41 -2.43 -2.37
C ASN A 157 -13.44 -2.57 -1.25
N ALA A 158 -14.62 -2.01 -1.47
CA ALA A 158 -15.79 -2.21 -0.63
C ALA A 158 -16.36 -3.64 -0.74
N LEU A 159 -16.17 -4.28 -1.89
CA LEU A 159 -16.62 -5.65 -2.16
C LEU A 159 -15.43 -6.53 -2.54
N LEU A 160 -15.44 -7.76 -2.06
CA LEU A 160 -14.39 -8.76 -2.22
C LEU A 160 -14.90 -9.92 -3.09
N ARG A 161 -13.96 -10.63 -3.71
CA ARG A 161 -14.23 -11.97 -4.22
C ARG A 161 -14.39 -12.96 -3.06
N ALA A 162 -15.16 -14.02 -3.30
CA ALA A 162 -15.41 -15.07 -2.29
C ALA A 162 -14.13 -15.68 -1.67
N PRO A 163 -13.06 -15.99 -2.45
CA PRO A 163 -11.80 -16.50 -1.86
C PRO A 163 -11.14 -15.50 -0.91
N VAL A 164 -11.08 -14.22 -1.28
CA VAL A 164 -10.48 -13.17 -0.45
C VAL A 164 -11.32 -12.94 0.81
N ALA A 165 -12.64 -12.97 0.69
CA ALA A 165 -13.53 -12.88 1.85
C ALA A 165 -13.38 -14.08 2.80
N ALA A 166 -13.16 -15.30 2.28
CA ALA A 166 -12.86 -16.48 3.08
C ALA A 166 -11.53 -16.32 3.83
N PHE A 167 -10.46 -15.87 3.14
CA PHE A 167 -9.18 -15.58 3.77
C PHE A 167 -9.29 -14.56 4.91
N VAL A 168 -10.01 -13.44 4.68
CA VAL A 168 -10.24 -12.43 5.72
C VAL A 168 -10.94 -13.02 6.94
N ARG A 169 -11.95 -13.88 6.74
CA ARG A 169 -12.68 -14.53 7.85
C ARG A 169 -11.79 -15.49 8.64
N GLU A 170 -11.00 -16.29 7.96
CA GLU A 170 -10.07 -17.23 8.59
C GLU A 170 -9.03 -16.50 9.43
N GLN A 171 -8.35 -15.51 8.84
CA GLN A 171 -7.36 -14.70 9.54
C GLN A 171 -7.96 -13.91 10.70
N ALA A 172 -9.15 -13.32 10.52
CA ALA A 172 -9.83 -12.62 11.59
C ALA A 172 -10.20 -13.56 12.75
N SER A 173 -10.66 -14.79 12.45
CA SER A 173 -10.96 -15.81 13.46
C SER A 173 -9.71 -16.19 14.26
N ARG A 174 -8.59 -16.41 13.55
CA ARG A 174 -7.30 -16.72 14.18
C ARG A 174 -6.83 -15.57 15.07
N LEU A 175 -6.81 -14.34 14.56
CA LEU A 175 -6.37 -13.17 15.32
C LEU A 175 -7.27 -12.89 16.53
N ALA A 176 -8.59 -13.09 16.42
CA ALA A 176 -9.51 -12.91 17.53
C ALA A 176 -9.17 -13.82 18.73
N LEU A 177 -8.71 -15.04 18.47
CA LEU A 177 -8.28 -15.97 19.52
C LEU A 177 -6.93 -15.57 20.15
N LEU A 178 -6.06 -14.88 19.39
CA LEU A 178 -4.71 -14.52 19.85
C LEU A 178 -4.67 -13.20 20.63
N VAL A 179 -5.50 -12.21 20.26
CA VAL A 179 -5.47 -10.87 20.87
C VAL A 179 -5.60 -10.86 22.40
N PRO A 180 -6.48 -11.68 23.03
CA PRO A 180 -6.56 -11.76 24.48
C PRO A 180 -5.31 -12.36 25.15
N GLU A 181 -4.54 -13.18 24.44
CA GLU A 181 -3.37 -13.94 24.91
C GLU A 181 -2.03 -13.37 24.35
N PRO A 182 -1.50 -12.26 24.86
CA PRO A 182 -0.34 -11.57 24.27
C PRO A 182 0.93 -12.44 24.20
N ASP A 183 1.18 -13.29 25.19
CA ASP A 183 2.35 -14.18 25.18
C ASP A 183 2.21 -15.32 24.16
N ARG A 184 0.98 -15.73 23.82
CA ARG A 184 0.73 -16.69 22.74
C ARG A 184 0.84 -16.00 21.39
N LEU A 185 0.27 -14.81 21.27
CA LEU A 185 0.36 -13.98 20.07
C LEU A 185 1.81 -13.73 19.66
N GLU A 186 2.68 -13.34 20.59
CA GLU A 186 4.10 -13.08 20.29
C GLU A 186 4.87 -14.34 19.88
N ARG A 187 4.44 -15.53 20.32
CA ARG A 187 5.04 -16.79 19.86
C ARG A 187 4.62 -17.15 18.45
N GLU A 188 3.36 -16.91 18.09
CA GLU A 188 2.81 -17.23 16.76
C GLU A 188 3.08 -16.13 15.71
N LEU A 189 3.22 -14.88 16.14
CA LEU A 189 3.44 -13.69 15.33
C LEU A 189 4.58 -12.86 15.96
N PRO A 190 5.85 -13.31 15.84
CA PRO A 190 6.99 -12.68 16.53
C PRO A 190 7.30 -11.25 16.07
N TRP A 191 6.68 -10.80 14.98
CA TRP A 191 6.79 -9.43 14.47
C TRP A 191 5.79 -8.47 15.14
N LEU A 192 4.84 -8.95 15.96
CA LEU A 192 3.77 -8.16 16.56
C LEU A 192 3.80 -8.26 18.09
N SER A 193 3.72 -7.11 18.77
CA SER A 193 3.48 -7.05 20.22
C SER A 193 2.31 -6.14 20.54
N LEU A 194 1.39 -6.62 21.37
CA LEU A 194 0.23 -5.87 21.87
C LEU A 194 0.36 -5.50 23.35
N ARG A 195 1.55 -5.66 23.96
CA ARG A 195 1.77 -5.44 25.40
C ARG A 195 1.45 -4.02 25.86
N ALA A 196 1.57 -3.03 24.96
CA ALA A 196 1.26 -1.64 25.25
C ALA A 196 -0.26 -1.36 25.35
N LEU A 197 -1.11 -2.24 24.83
CA LEU A 197 -2.56 -2.08 24.85
C LEU A 197 -3.15 -2.52 26.19
N LYS A 198 -4.08 -1.72 26.71
CA LYS A 198 -4.87 -2.05 27.91
C LYS A 198 -5.77 -3.25 27.61
N PHE A 199 -6.19 -3.96 28.66
CA PHE A 199 -7.14 -5.08 28.54
C PHE A 199 -8.41 -4.68 27.77
N ARG A 200 -9.01 -3.54 28.10
CA ARG A 200 -10.18 -3.01 27.39
C ARG A 200 -9.94 -2.81 25.89
N GLU A 201 -8.77 -2.29 25.50
CA GLU A 201 -8.44 -2.06 24.09
C GLU A 201 -8.27 -3.38 23.34
N ARG A 202 -7.76 -4.41 24.02
CA ARG A 202 -7.68 -5.78 23.48
C ARG A 202 -9.05 -6.42 23.32
N ASP A 203 -9.95 -6.24 24.28
CA ASP A 203 -11.34 -6.74 24.18
C ASP A 203 -12.10 -6.05 23.02
N GLU A 204 -11.92 -4.73 22.87
CA GLU A 204 -12.48 -3.97 21.75
C GLU A 204 -11.90 -4.43 20.40
N LEU A 205 -10.59 -4.70 20.34
CA LEU A 205 -9.90 -5.23 19.16
C LEU A 205 -10.39 -6.64 18.79
N GLU A 206 -10.54 -7.52 19.78
CA GLU A 206 -11.13 -8.85 19.61
C GLU A 206 -12.56 -8.75 19.05
N ALA A 207 -13.37 -7.83 19.57
CA ALA A 207 -14.74 -7.62 19.09
C ALA A 207 -14.79 -7.16 17.61
N VAL A 208 -13.80 -6.38 17.15
CA VAL A 208 -13.65 -6.02 15.73
C VAL A 208 -13.35 -7.26 14.89
N LEU A 209 -12.39 -8.07 15.31
CA LEU A 209 -11.98 -9.28 14.58
C LEU A 209 -13.09 -10.34 14.53
N ARG A 210 -13.82 -10.53 15.64
CA ARG A 210 -15.03 -11.39 15.67
C ARG A 210 -16.12 -10.91 14.72
N PHE A 211 -16.25 -9.60 14.53
CA PHE A 211 -17.18 -9.07 13.53
C PHE A 211 -16.73 -9.39 12.10
N TRP A 212 -15.43 -9.35 11.82
CA TRP A 212 -14.89 -9.69 10.49
C TRP A 212 -15.01 -11.17 10.16
N SER A 213 -14.88 -12.06 11.16
CA SER A 213 -15.03 -13.51 10.98
C SER A 213 -16.48 -13.98 10.84
N CYS A 214 -17.47 -13.18 11.25
CA CYS A 214 -18.85 -13.61 11.36
C CYS A 214 -19.49 -13.91 9.99
N GLU A 215 -19.80 -15.20 9.77
CA GLU A 215 -20.54 -15.71 8.61
C GLU A 215 -22.06 -15.74 8.84
N GLU A 216 -22.49 -15.89 10.10
CA GLU A 216 -23.86 -16.27 10.53
C GLU A 216 -25.00 -15.34 10.06
N ARG A 217 -24.69 -14.16 9.51
CA ARG A 217 -25.69 -13.18 9.07
C ARG A 217 -25.60 -12.85 7.58
N GLY A 218 -24.74 -13.55 6.83
CA GLY A 218 -24.51 -13.34 5.40
C GLY A 218 -24.14 -11.90 5.01
N PRO A 219 -24.18 -11.56 3.72
CA PRO A 219 -23.99 -10.18 3.25
C PRO A 219 -25.03 -9.19 3.79
N GLN A 220 -26.18 -9.68 4.26
CA GLN A 220 -27.26 -8.87 4.83
C GLN A 220 -26.90 -8.25 6.19
N ALA A 221 -25.99 -8.87 6.94
CA ALA A 221 -25.48 -8.34 8.21
C ALA A 221 -24.79 -6.99 8.06
N PHE A 222 -24.11 -6.82 6.93
CA PHE A 222 -23.30 -5.65 6.63
C PHE A 222 -23.43 -5.35 5.12
N PRO A 223 -24.54 -4.70 4.71
CA PRO A 223 -24.85 -4.47 3.31
C PRO A 223 -23.97 -3.33 2.77
N MET A 224 -22.70 -3.63 2.51
CA MET A 224 -21.66 -2.65 2.22
C MET A 224 -22.00 -1.76 1.02
N GLY A 225 -22.58 -2.30 -0.05
CA GLY A 225 -23.02 -1.50 -1.19
C GLY A 225 -24.08 -0.44 -0.83
N ARG A 226 -25.04 -0.77 0.06
CA ARG A 226 -26.05 0.19 0.55
C ARG A 226 -25.42 1.23 1.47
N LEU A 227 -24.46 0.83 2.30
CA LEU A 227 -23.73 1.74 3.20
C LEU A 227 -22.87 2.72 2.40
N TRP A 228 -22.20 2.25 1.35
CA TRP A 228 -21.45 3.08 0.41
C TRP A 228 -22.36 4.09 -0.29
N ASP A 229 -23.47 3.62 -0.87
CA ASP A 229 -24.43 4.50 -1.54
C ASP A 229 -25.00 5.56 -0.60
N ALA A 230 -25.39 5.18 0.61
CA ALA A 230 -25.86 6.10 1.64
C ALA A 230 -24.79 7.16 2.00
N ARG A 231 -23.52 6.75 2.08
CA ARG A 231 -22.40 7.65 2.33
C ARG A 231 -22.20 8.65 1.18
N VAL A 232 -22.27 8.18 -0.07
CA VAL A 232 -22.16 9.02 -1.27
C VAL A 232 -23.34 10.00 -1.37
N ARG A 233 -24.58 9.55 -1.15
CA ARG A 233 -25.78 10.40 -1.10
C ARG A 233 -25.64 11.50 -0.05
N HIS A 234 -25.20 11.14 1.15
CA HIS A 234 -25.01 12.10 2.23
C HIS A 234 -23.95 13.15 1.90
N TYR A 235 -22.82 12.75 1.30
CA TYR A 235 -21.75 13.67 0.92
C TYR A 235 -22.12 14.60 -0.25
N LEU A 236 -22.83 14.07 -1.25
CA LEU A 236 -23.18 14.84 -2.45
C LEU A 236 -24.44 15.70 -2.26
N GLY A 237 -25.37 15.28 -1.40
CA GLY A 237 -26.64 15.94 -1.17
C GLY A 237 -27.43 16.08 -2.48
N SER A 238 -27.89 17.29 -2.79
CA SER A 238 -28.61 17.60 -4.03
C SER A 238 -27.82 17.32 -5.31
N ARG A 239 -26.49 17.15 -5.23
CA ARG A 239 -25.64 16.87 -6.40
C ARG A 239 -25.51 15.37 -6.70
N TYR A 240 -26.18 14.50 -5.96
CA TYR A 240 -26.06 13.05 -6.12
C TYR A 240 -26.49 12.57 -7.51
N ASP A 241 -27.53 13.17 -8.10
CA ASP A 241 -27.98 12.81 -9.45
C ASP A 241 -26.97 13.23 -10.53
N ALA A 242 -26.14 14.24 -10.24
CA ALA A 242 -25.04 14.69 -11.10
C ALA A 242 -23.68 14.09 -10.69
N ARG A 243 -23.65 12.98 -9.93
CA ARG A 243 -22.42 12.44 -9.32
C ARG A 243 -21.29 12.12 -10.28
N CYS A 244 -21.59 11.75 -11.52
CA CYS A 244 -20.57 11.50 -12.53
C CYS A 244 -19.76 12.78 -12.84
N GLY A 245 -20.46 13.89 -13.11
CA GLY A 245 -19.81 15.18 -13.37
C GLY A 245 -19.12 15.76 -12.14
N VAL A 246 -19.67 15.53 -10.93
CA VAL A 246 -18.98 15.92 -9.69
C VAL A 246 -17.70 15.12 -9.50
N SER A 247 -17.69 13.83 -9.82
CA SER A 247 -16.51 12.98 -9.67
C SER A 247 -15.40 13.38 -10.65
N ASP A 248 -15.74 13.80 -11.88
CA ASP A 248 -14.77 14.37 -12.83
C ASP A 248 -14.14 15.64 -12.34
N TRP A 249 -15.00 16.54 -11.84
CA TRP A 249 -14.56 17.81 -11.34
C TRP A 249 -13.67 17.63 -10.11
N ASP A 250 -14.07 16.75 -9.18
CA ASP A 250 -13.27 16.40 -8.01
C ASP A 250 -11.92 15.80 -8.42
N LEU A 251 -11.89 14.87 -9.38
CA LEU A 251 -10.63 14.28 -9.88
C LEU A 251 -9.70 15.35 -10.45
N ARG A 252 -10.20 16.17 -11.39
CA ARG A 252 -9.38 17.19 -12.08
C ARG A 252 -8.92 18.28 -11.11
N MET A 253 -9.87 18.88 -10.39
CA MET A 253 -9.58 20.07 -9.58
C MET A 253 -9.00 19.76 -8.19
N LYS A 254 -9.11 18.52 -7.69
CA LYS A 254 -8.58 18.16 -6.37
C LYS A 254 -7.42 17.19 -6.42
N LEU A 255 -7.40 16.23 -7.34
CA LEU A 255 -6.35 15.21 -7.38
C LEU A 255 -5.30 15.53 -8.45
N HIS A 256 -5.71 15.84 -9.69
CA HIS A 256 -4.77 16.15 -10.77
C HIS A 256 -3.97 17.42 -10.50
N ASP A 257 -4.61 18.48 -9.98
CA ASP A 257 -3.94 19.72 -9.53
C ASP A 257 -2.89 19.49 -8.43
N ARG A 258 -2.91 18.32 -7.78
CA ARG A 258 -1.98 17.92 -6.72
C ARG A 258 -1.01 16.83 -7.14
N GLY A 259 -0.88 16.58 -8.43
CA GLY A 259 0.12 15.66 -8.99
C GLY A 259 -0.41 14.24 -9.24
N ALA A 260 -1.67 13.93 -8.96
CA ALA A 260 -2.24 12.60 -9.19
C ALA A 260 -2.80 12.42 -10.62
N GLN A 261 -2.14 13.00 -11.63
CA GLN A 261 -2.58 13.01 -13.05
C GLN A 261 -2.69 11.60 -13.66
N VAL A 262 -2.00 10.64 -13.06
CA VAL A 262 -2.01 9.22 -13.43
C VAL A 262 -3.38 8.57 -13.22
N ILE A 263 -4.17 9.06 -12.25
CA ILE A 263 -5.49 8.48 -11.94
C ILE A 263 -6.45 8.79 -13.09
N HIS A 264 -6.87 7.73 -13.79
CA HIS A 264 -7.76 7.82 -14.93
C HIS A 264 -9.20 8.12 -14.50
N THR A 265 -9.93 8.85 -15.34
CA THR A 265 -11.31 9.25 -15.03
C THR A 265 -12.25 8.05 -14.87
N GLN A 266 -12.07 7.00 -15.66
CA GLN A 266 -12.95 5.82 -15.60
C GLN A 266 -12.76 5.03 -14.30
N GLU A 267 -11.52 4.78 -13.85
CA GLU A 267 -11.27 4.04 -12.60
C GLU A 267 -11.76 4.82 -11.38
N PHE A 268 -11.55 6.15 -11.37
CA PHE A 268 -11.99 6.99 -10.27
C PHE A 268 -13.52 7.09 -10.20
N ARG A 269 -14.21 7.26 -11.35
CA ARG A 269 -15.68 7.25 -11.41
C ARG A 269 -16.24 5.91 -10.95
N ARG A 270 -15.68 4.78 -11.43
CA ARG A 270 -16.16 3.45 -11.04
C ARG A 270 -16.04 3.27 -9.54
N TRP A 271 -14.87 3.57 -8.97
CA TRP A 271 -14.67 3.50 -7.53
C TRP A 271 -15.65 4.38 -6.74
N ARG A 272 -15.91 5.61 -7.20
CA ARG A 272 -16.88 6.52 -6.56
C ARG A 272 -18.30 5.95 -6.55
N ASP A 273 -18.70 5.27 -7.62
CA ASP A 273 -20.05 4.73 -7.79
C ASP A 273 -20.24 3.38 -7.06
N THR A 274 -19.25 2.49 -7.12
CA THR A 274 -19.38 1.10 -6.63
C THR A 274 -18.61 0.81 -5.34
N GLY A 275 -17.62 1.63 -4.99
CA GLY A 275 -16.66 1.36 -3.92
C GLY A 275 -15.57 0.34 -4.30
N VAL A 276 -15.52 -0.13 -5.55
CA VAL A 276 -14.51 -1.11 -6.03
C VAL A 276 -13.42 -0.38 -6.82
N ALA A 277 -12.27 -0.16 -6.18
CA ALA A 277 -11.12 0.53 -6.77
C ALA A 277 -10.33 -0.35 -7.74
N PHE A 278 -10.07 -1.61 -7.37
CA PHE A 278 -9.25 -2.54 -8.14
C PHE A 278 -10.11 -3.71 -8.62
N GLU A 279 -10.48 -3.68 -9.89
CA GLU A 279 -11.25 -4.73 -10.56
C GLU A 279 -10.29 -5.54 -11.42
N LEU A 280 -9.75 -6.59 -10.79
CA LEU A 280 -8.66 -7.43 -11.35
C LEU A 280 -9.22 -8.67 -12.06
N ARG A 281 -10.53 -8.91 -11.89
CA ARG A 281 -11.33 -10.02 -12.41
C ARG A 281 -12.70 -9.49 -12.82
N ASP A 282 -13.56 -10.36 -13.32
CA ASP A 282 -14.92 -10.03 -13.74
C ASP A 282 -15.71 -9.32 -12.62
N SER A 283 -16.45 -8.27 -12.99
CA SER A 283 -17.23 -7.44 -12.05
C SER A 283 -18.22 -8.25 -11.20
N SER A 284 -18.76 -9.33 -11.77
CA SER A 284 -19.72 -10.22 -11.10
C SER A 284 -19.10 -11.02 -9.94
N ALA A 285 -17.77 -11.13 -9.89
CA ALA A 285 -17.06 -11.84 -8.83
C ALA A 285 -17.06 -11.08 -7.50
N TYR A 286 -17.35 -9.77 -7.50
CA TYR A 286 -17.29 -8.91 -6.31
C TYR A 286 -18.67 -8.75 -5.65
N HIS A 287 -19.01 -9.66 -4.75
CA HIS A 287 -20.31 -9.67 -4.06
C HIS A 287 -20.20 -9.81 -2.53
N GLU A 288 -19.04 -10.18 -2.00
CA GLU A 288 -18.85 -10.31 -0.55
C GLU A 288 -18.47 -8.96 0.07
N PRO A 289 -19.05 -8.56 1.21
CA PRO A 289 -18.76 -7.27 1.79
C PRO A 289 -17.38 -7.25 2.46
N ASN A 290 -16.58 -6.22 2.15
CA ASN A 290 -15.33 -5.98 2.86
C ASN A 290 -15.59 -5.39 4.25
N ARG A 291 -15.75 -6.26 5.25
CA ARG A 291 -15.97 -5.86 6.66
C ARG A 291 -14.79 -5.11 7.27
N THR A 292 -13.61 -5.17 6.67
CA THR A 292 -12.40 -4.50 7.15
C THR A 292 -12.40 -2.98 6.94
N LEU A 293 -13.37 -2.48 6.16
CA LEU A 293 -13.64 -1.04 5.99
C LEU A 293 -14.81 -0.56 6.86
N ALA A 294 -15.41 -1.44 7.66
CA ALA A 294 -16.47 -1.07 8.57
C ALA A 294 -15.92 -0.17 9.68
N SER A 295 -16.73 0.80 10.07
CA SER A 295 -16.44 1.71 11.17
C SER A 295 -17.61 1.88 12.13
N GLY A 296 -17.34 1.78 13.42
CA GLY A 296 -18.28 2.02 14.50
C GLY A 296 -18.44 3.50 14.82
N ARG A 297 -19.69 3.97 14.95
CA ARG A 297 -19.99 5.33 15.38
C ARG A 297 -21.19 5.38 16.32
N LEU A 298 -21.10 6.20 17.36
CA LEU A 298 -22.27 6.58 18.16
C LEU A 298 -23.09 7.62 17.38
N LEU A 299 -24.30 7.24 16.99
CA LEU A 299 -25.27 8.10 16.34
C LEU A 299 -26.38 8.46 17.31
N THR A 300 -26.92 9.67 17.21
CA THR A 300 -28.12 10.04 17.95
C THR A 300 -29.34 9.66 17.11
N HIS A 301 -30.16 8.75 17.62
CA HIS A 301 -31.43 8.35 17.02
C HIS A 301 -32.54 8.60 18.04
N CYS A 302 -33.52 9.43 17.68
CA CYS A 302 -34.65 9.79 18.55
C CYS A 302 -34.25 10.29 19.95
N GLY A 303 -33.10 10.99 20.07
CA GLY A 303 -32.58 11.50 21.35
C GLY A 303 -31.66 10.52 22.10
N GLU A 304 -31.58 9.26 21.69
CA GLU A 304 -30.70 8.24 22.29
C GLU A 304 -29.42 8.04 21.49
N ARG A 305 -28.30 7.75 22.18
CA ARG A 305 -27.02 7.42 21.53
C ARG A 305 -26.97 5.93 21.23
N VAL A 306 -27.06 5.57 19.96
CA VAL A 306 -27.00 4.19 19.46
C VAL A 306 -25.65 3.96 18.78
N ALA A 307 -24.95 2.89 19.15
CA ALA A 307 -23.77 2.44 18.43
C ALA A 307 -24.20 1.80 17.10
N ALA A 308 -23.83 2.43 15.99
CA ALA A 308 -24.10 1.96 14.65
C ALA A 308 -22.78 1.63 13.94
N ARG A 309 -22.72 0.45 13.32
CA ARG A 309 -21.60 0.07 12.46
C ARG A 309 -21.99 0.32 11.00
N GLY A 310 -21.14 1.05 10.28
CA GLY A 310 -21.39 1.46 8.90
C GLY A 310 -20.10 1.68 8.13
N TYR A 311 -20.18 2.36 6.98
CA TYR A 311 -19.00 2.86 6.28
C TYR A 311 -18.92 4.38 6.43
N TRP A 312 -17.94 4.85 7.20
CA TRP A 312 -17.68 6.27 7.44
C TRP A 312 -16.33 6.72 6.87
N GLY A 313 -15.81 5.95 5.91
CA GLY A 313 -14.51 6.17 5.29
C GLY A 313 -14.49 7.24 4.21
N ASP A 314 -13.31 7.36 3.60
CA ASP A 314 -13.04 8.27 2.50
C ASP A 314 -13.72 7.84 1.20
N ILE A 315 -14.46 8.77 0.61
CA ILE A 315 -15.02 8.60 -0.73
C ILE A 315 -14.51 9.67 -1.69
N ALA A 316 -13.61 10.56 -1.27
CA ALA A 316 -13.14 11.70 -2.05
C ALA A 316 -11.77 11.48 -2.71
N THR A 317 -10.81 10.83 -2.02
CA THR A 317 -9.45 10.66 -2.56
C THR A 317 -9.22 9.25 -3.09
N GLY A 318 -9.61 8.26 -2.31
CA GLY A 318 -9.53 6.86 -2.68
C GLY A 318 -8.16 6.24 -2.48
N PRO A 319 -8.06 4.92 -2.71
CA PRO A 319 -6.86 4.15 -2.40
C PRO A 319 -5.70 4.36 -3.38
N PHE A 320 -5.96 4.95 -4.55
CA PHE A 320 -5.00 5.07 -5.65
C PHE A 320 -3.74 5.86 -5.28
N VAL A 321 -3.87 6.87 -4.41
CA VAL A 321 -2.76 7.76 -4.04
C VAL A 321 -1.69 7.04 -3.21
N ALA A 322 -2.04 5.95 -2.52
CA ALA A 322 -1.11 5.26 -1.63
C ALA A 322 0.03 4.55 -2.37
N PHE A 323 -0.27 3.93 -3.51
CA PHE A 323 0.69 3.13 -4.29
C PHE A 323 0.62 3.36 -5.81
N GLY A 324 -0.30 4.17 -6.31
CA GLY A 324 -0.61 4.26 -7.75
C GLY A 324 -0.12 5.52 -8.46
N ILE A 325 0.46 6.48 -7.73
CA ILE A 325 0.91 7.77 -8.29
C ILE A 325 2.43 7.87 -8.47
N GLU A 326 3.20 7.02 -7.81
CA GLU A 326 4.65 6.93 -7.92
C GLU A 326 5.05 5.49 -8.18
N ALA A 327 6.12 5.27 -8.93
CA ALA A 327 6.69 3.95 -9.18
C ALA A 327 8.20 4.06 -9.27
N ASP A 328 8.92 3.02 -8.83
CA ASP A 328 10.37 2.95 -9.00
C ASP A 328 10.71 2.77 -10.49
N ASP A 329 9.92 1.96 -11.20
CA ASP A 329 9.97 1.83 -12.66
C ASP A 329 9.29 3.02 -13.35
N GLN A 330 10.10 3.93 -13.89
CA GLN A 330 9.64 5.13 -14.59
C GLN A 330 8.90 4.80 -15.90
N SER A 331 9.04 3.59 -16.46
CA SER A 331 8.31 3.19 -17.67
C SER A 331 6.79 3.14 -17.44
N LEU A 332 6.36 2.90 -16.20
CA LEU A 332 4.96 2.85 -15.80
C LEU A 332 4.31 4.24 -15.72
N LEU A 333 5.11 5.31 -15.57
CA LEU A 333 4.63 6.69 -15.45
C LEU A 333 4.64 7.45 -16.79
N GLN A 334 4.90 6.74 -17.89
CA GLN A 334 4.94 7.34 -19.21
C GLN A 334 3.56 7.84 -19.66
N THR A 335 3.57 8.89 -20.48
CA THR A 335 2.36 9.41 -21.12
C THR A 335 2.49 9.33 -22.64
N ARG A 336 1.38 9.01 -23.30
CA ARG A 336 1.24 9.07 -24.76
C ARG A 336 0.07 9.97 -25.10
N ASN A 337 0.29 10.98 -25.95
CA ASN A 337 -0.72 11.99 -26.31
C ASN A 337 -1.34 12.70 -25.09
N GLY A 338 -0.55 12.93 -24.04
CA GLY A 338 -1.01 13.56 -22.80
C GLY A 338 -1.88 12.67 -21.91
N GLN A 339 -2.01 11.38 -22.21
CA GLN A 339 -2.70 10.40 -21.36
C GLN A 339 -1.70 9.39 -20.77
N PRO A 340 -1.86 8.97 -19.51
CA PRO A 340 -1.06 7.90 -18.91
C PRO A 340 -1.15 6.61 -19.72
N THR A 341 -0.02 5.93 -19.94
CA THR A 341 -0.01 4.62 -20.61
C THR A 341 -0.51 3.50 -19.71
N LYS A 342 -0.38 3.69 -18.39
CA LYS A 342 -0.82 2.79 -17.34
C LYS A 342 -1.79 3.49 -16.41
N THR A 343 -2.79 2.74 -15.96
CA THR A 343 -3.76 3.19 -14.96
C THR A 343 -3.15 3.19 -13.56
N ALA A 344 -3.72 3.97 -12.64
CA ALA A 344 -3.25 3.96 -11.25
C ALA A 344 -3.46 2.58 -10.62
N GLY A 345 -4.50 1.84 -11.02
CA GLY A 345 -4.70 0.43 -10.67
C GLY A 345 -3.53 -0.48 -11.06
N GLU A 346 -3.08 -0.43 -12.32
CA GLU A 346 -1.94 -1.25 -12.80
C GLU A 346 -0.64 -0.89 -12.08
N ILE A 347 -0.40 0.41 -11.84
CA ILE A 347 0.80 0.87 -11.12
C ILE A 347 0.77 0.38 -9.67
N THR A 348 -0.38 0.50 -9.02
CA THR A 348 -0.58 0.01 -7.64
C THR A 348 -0.32 -1.49 -7.57
N GLN A 349 -0.84 -2.27 -8.52
CA GLN A 349 -0.60 -3.71 -8.59
C GLN A 349 0.87 -4.04 -8.74
N HIS A 350 1.57 -3.38 -9.67
CA HIS A 350 3.01 -3.58 -9.86
C HIS A 350 3.79 -3.26 -8.57
N ASN A 351 3.56 -2.09 -7.99
CA ASN A 351 4.29 -1.64 -6.80
C ASN A 351 4.04 -2.54 -5.58
N VAL A 352 2.78 -2.96 -5.36
CA VAL A 352 2.45 -3.90 -4.27
C VAL A 352 3.11 -5.25 -4.52
N MET A 353 3.08 -5.76 -5.75
CA MET A 353 3.75 -7.01 -6.09
C MET A 353 5.26 -6.95 -5.87
N GLU A 354 5.93 -5.84 -6.19
CA GLU A 354 7.36 -5.65 -5.89
C GLU A 354 7.62 -5.62 -4.38
N VAL A 355 6.80 -4.90 -3.61
CA VAL A 355 6.88 -4.87 -2.13
C VAL A 355 6.76 -6.28 -1.56
N LEU A 356 5.74 -7.03 -1.98
CA LEU A 356 5.52 -8.41 -1.50
C LEU A 356 6.66 -9.35 -1.92
N ARG A 357 7.22 -9.19 -3.12
CA ARG A 357 8.37 -9.97 -3.58
C ARG A 357 9.61 -9.70 -2.72
N GLU A 358 9.92 -8.43 -2.46
CA GLU A 358 11.04 -8.03 -1.60
C GLU A 358 10.87 -8.57 -0.18
N LEU A 359 9.64 -8.56 0.36
CA LEU A 359 9.33 -9.14 1.67
C LEU A 359 9.49 -10.67 1.70
N ALA A 360 8.99 -11.38 0.69
CA ALA A 360 9.12 -12.83 0.60
C ALA A 360 10.58 -13.29 0.52
N ALA A 361 11.45 -12.48 -0.07
CA ALA A 361 12.89 -12.76 -0.15
C ALA A 361 13.59 -12.76 1.23
N TRP A 362 13.00 -12.15 2.26
CA TRP A 362 13.56 -12.13 3.62
C TRP A 362 13.56 -13.51 4.29
N GLY A 363 12.59 -14.36 3.95
CA GLY A 363 12.46 -15.71 4.49
C GLY A 363 13.46 -16.70 3.91
N ARG A 364 14.17 -16.34 2.83
CA ARG A 364 15.21 -17.18 2.23
C ARG A 364 16.58 -16.79 2.81
N PRO A 365 17.44 -17.78 3.16
CA PRO A 365 18.84 -17.49 3.42
C PRO A 365 19.38 -16.65 2.26
N ARG A 366 20.05 -15.54 2.58
CA ARG A 366 20.79 -14.80 1.55
C ARG A 366 21.88 -15.74 1.07
N ASP A 367 21.62 -16.46 -0.02
CA ASP A 367 22.70 -17.04 -0.79
C ASP A 367 23.63 -15.87 -1.10
N THR A 368 24.86 -15.98 -0.59
CA THR A 368 25.96 -15.13 -0.99
C THR A 368 25.88 -15.03 -2.50
N GLN A 369 25.75 -13.81 -2.99
CA GLN A 369 25.75 -13.49 -4.41
C GLN A 369 27.11 -13.90 -4.98
N GLY A 370 27.24 -15.18 -5.29
CA GLY A 370 28.30 -15.79 -6.06
C GLY A 370 27.82 -15.86 -7.50
N ASP A 371 28.56 -15.19 -8.36
CA ASP A 371 28.53 -15.32 -9.81
C ASP A 371 27.22 -14.99 -10.50
N ARG A 372 27.13 -13.70 -10.91
CA ARG A 372 26.52 -13.38 -12.20
C ARG A 372 27.20 -14.26 -13.24
N GLU A 373 26.51 -15.31 -13.68
CA GLU A 373 26.86 -16.05 -14.89
C GLU A 373 27.04 -15.03 -16.02
N LYS A 374 28.30 -14.82 -16.40
CA LYS A 374 28.65 -14.16 -17.65
C LYS A 374 28.06 -15.02 -18.75
N GLN A 375 27.11 -14.47 -19.51
CA GLN A 375 26.75 -15.03 -20.81
C GLN A 375 28.03 -15.14 -21.65
N PRO A 376 28.32 -16.28 -22.28
CA PRO A 376 29.39 -16.35 -23.25
C PRO A 376 28.96 -15.59 -24.50
N GLU A 377 29.72 -14.56 -24.84
CA GLU A 377 29.71 -13.90 -26.16
C GLU A 377 29.95 -14.96 -27.25
N PRO A 378 29.27 -14.88 -28.41
CA PRO A 378 29.57 -15.77 -29.52
C PRO A 378 30.91 -15.36 -30.16
N GLU A 379 31.94 -16.18 -29.97
CA GLU A 379 33.22 -16.02 -30.66
C GLU A 379 33.03 -16.15 -32.18
N GLY A 380 33.67 -15.22 -32.88
CA GLY A 380 33.58 -15.03 -34.32
C GLY A 380 34.09 -16.22 -35.13
N SER A 381 33.51 -16.33 -36.32
CA SER A 381 33.86 -17.28 -37.37
C SER A 381 35.32 -17.17 -37.80
N PRO A 382 35.98 -18.30 -38.10
CA PRO A 382 37.07 -18.32 -39.05
C PRO A 382 36.58 -18.87 -40.41
N GLU A 383 36.66 -18.02 -41.42
CA GLU A 383 37.02 -18.39 -42.80
C GLU A 383 38.31 -19.26 -42.75
N GLN A 384 38.66 -20.20 -43.62
CA GLN A 384 38.29 -20.66 -44.96
C GLN A 384 39.04 -22.01 -45.09
N GLU A 385 38.55 -22.98 -45.85
CA GLU A 385 39.34 -23.57 -46.94
C GLU A 385 38.57 -24.67 -47.70
N THR A 386 38.78 -24.59 -48.99
CA THR A 386 38.16 -25.30 -50.10
C THR A 386 38.54 -26.79 -50.17
N SER A 387 37.59 -27.66 -50.53
CA SER A 387 37.88 -28.73 -51.48
C SER A 387 36.63 -29.15 -52.26
N VAL A 388 36.86 -29.32 -53.57
CA VAL A 388 35.91 -29.52 -54.66
C VAL A 388 35.58 -31.00 -54.81
N SER A 389 34.31 -31.32 -55.09
CA SER A 389 33.80 -32.48 -55.88
C SER A 389 32.39 -32.79 -55.39
N GLY A 390 31.29 -32.75 -56.14
CA GLY A 390 31.04 -32.83 -57.57
C GLY A 390 29.69 -33.55 -57.74
N ARG A 391 28.88 -33.10 -58.71
CA ARG A 391 27.65 -33.72 -59.26
C ARG A 391 26.32 -33.53 -58.51
N ASN A 392 25.50 -32.64 -59.09
CA ASN A 392 24.06 -32.83 -59.31
C ASN A 392 23.86 -33.94 -60.38
N PRO A 393 22.70 -34.60 -60.54
CA PRO A 393 21.35 -33.98 -60.64
C PRO A 393 20.31 -34.81 -59.81
N GLU A 394 18.99 -34.62 -59.79
CA GLU A 394 18.02 -34.29 -60.84
C GLU A 394 16.62 -34.15 -60.18
N ALA A 395 15.73 -33.43 -60.88
CA ALA A 395 14.25 -33.45 -60.93
C ALA A 395 13.44 -34.26 -59.88
N ASP A 396 12.29 -33.82 -59.35
CA ASP A 396 11.06 -33.40 -60.05
C ASP A 396 10.14 -32.71 -59.00
N VAL A 397 9.67 -31.48 -59.20
CA VAL A 397 8.44 -31.11 -59.95
C VAL A 397 7.13 -31.53 -59.26
N ARG A 398 6.46 -30.50 -58.72
CA ARG A 398 4.99 -30.26 -58.72
C ARG A 398 4.13 -31.28 -57.96
N ARG A 399 2.96 -30.94 -57.43
CA ARG A 399 2.16 -29.75 -57.15
C ARG A 399 0.91 -30.34 -56.46
N THR A 400 0.23 -29.51 -55.67
CA THR A 400 -1.24 -29.55 -55.43
C THR A 400 -1.76 -30.81 -54.72
N GLY A 401 -2.52 -30.73 -53.64
CA GLY A 401 -3.40 -29.69 -53.14
C GLY A 401 -4.57 -30.39 -52.43
N SER A 402 -5.39 -29.58 -51.76
CA SER A 402 -6.64 -29.91 -51.07
C SER A 402 -6.49 -30.49 -49.66
N LEU A 403 -6.89 -29.76 -48.60
CA LEU A 403 -8.24 -29.33 -48.16
C LEU A 403 -9.08 -30.43 -47.51
N GLU A 404 -9.63 -30.04 -46.35
CA GLU A 404 -10.67 -30.67 -45.51
C GLU A 404 -10.17 -31.85 -44.64
N ARG A 405 -10.30 -31.81 -43.31
CA ARG A 405 -11.46 -31.41 -42.49
C ARG A 405 -11.08 -30.75 -41.17
#